data_AF-A0A4Q5Y2V4-F1
#
_entry.id   AF-A0A4Q5Y2V4-F1
#
_cell.length_a   1.000
_cell.length_b   1.000
_cell.length_c   1.000
_cell.angle_alpha   90.00
_cell.angle_beta   90.00
_cell.angle_gamma   90.00
#
_symmetry.space_group_name_H-M   'P 1'
#
loop_
_entity.id
_entity.type
_entity.pdbx_description
1 polymer ?
#
loop_
_entity_poly.entity_id
_entity_poly.type
_entity_poly.pdbx_seq_one_letter_code
_entity_poly.pdbx_strand_id
1 'polypeptide(L)'
;MLLRLKLPKTLLWVFNLLVIYLMMFTAYRLITMLAFLPDGEHWSGMLPTFFLGLRFDLRWISVILLPIIFASLIPQFSPFYSQRNRKIWTWYLAIVTFILIFFFAADFGCFSYNKTRLGASALNFVEDPKISMTMLWQSYPIFWMLLGLFIT
;
A
#
# COMPACT_ATOMS: atom_id res chain seq x y z
N MET A 1 -20.96 -9.57 -5.35
CA MET A 1 -21.91 -10.17 -6.32
C MET A 1 -21.10 -10.77 -7.46
N LEU A 2 -20.79 -12.08 -7.40
CA LEU A 2 -19.96 -12.73 -8.42
C LEU A 2 -20.78 -12.88 -9.71
N LEU A 3 -20.47 -12.09 -10.74
CA LEU A 3 -20.95 -12.32 -12.09
C LEU A 3 -20.61 -13.76 -12.49
N ARG A 4 -21.59 -14.52 -13.00
CA ARG A 4 -21.41 -15.88 -13.56
C ARG A 4 -20.67 -15.82 -14.91
N LEU A 5 -19.44 -15.30 -14.90
CA LEU A 5 -18.51 -15.44 -16.00
C LEU A 5 -17.85 -16.82 -15.90
N LYS A 6 -17.70 -17.53 -17.02
CA LYS A 6 -16.99 -18.83 -17.10
C LYS A 6 -15.47 -18.64 -16.95
N LEU A 7 -15.05 -17.99 -15.86
CA LEU A 7 -13.64 -17.71 -15.58
C LEU A 7 -13.07 -18.70 -14.56
N PRO A 8 -11.78 -19.09 -14.70
CA PRO A 8 -11.06 -19.83 -13.68
C PRO A 8 -11.21 -19.18 -12.30
N LYS A 9 -11.37 -20.01 -11.25
CA LYS A 9 -11.53 -19.53 -9.87
C LYS A 9 -10.42 -18.56 -9.44
N THR A 10 -9.19 -18.79 -9.90
CA THR A 10 -8.05 -17.90 -9.65
C THR A 10 -8.24 -16.51 -10.23
N LEU A 11 -8.76 -16.39 -11.45
CA LEU A 11 -8.96 -15.08 -12.09
C LEU A 11 -10.05 -14.27 -11.38
N LEU A 12 -11.14 -14.91 -10.97
CA LEU A 12 -12.18 -14.26 -10.16
C LEU A 12 -11.62 -13.78 -8.82
N TRP A 13 -10.77 -14.58 -8.18
CA TRP A 13 -10.13 -14.22 -6.93
C TRP A 13 -9.16 -13.05 -7.09
N VAL A 14 -8.29 -13.09 -8.10
CA VAL A 14 -7.36 -11.99 -8.41
C VAL A 14 -8.11 -10.71 -8.76
N PHE A 15 -9.22 -10.81 -9.50
CA PHE A 15 -10.07 -9.65 -9.79
C PHE A 15 -10.65 -9.04 -8.51
N ASN A 16 -11.15 -9.86 -7.57
CA ASN A 16 -11.62 -9.36 -6.28
C ASN A 16 -10.50 -8.69 -5.49
N LEU A 17 -9.29 -9.26 -5.48
CA LEU A 17 -8.12 -8.65 -4.84
C LEU A 17 -7.76 -7.31 -5.49
N LEU A 18 -7.80 -7.21 -6.82
CA LEU A 18 -7.58 -5.96 -7.55
C LEU A 18 -8.55 -4.89 -7.08
N VAL A 19 -9.84 -5.22 -6.97
CA VAL A 19 -10.86 -4.28 -6.48
C VAL A 19 -10.60 -3.86 -5.03
N ILE A 20 -10.25 -4.80 -4.15
CA ILE A 20 -9.92 -4.51 -2.75
C ILE A 20 -8.72 -3.56 -2.64
N TYR A 21 -7.63 -3.87 -3.32
CA TYR A 21 -6.46 -2.99 -3.31
C TYR A 21 -6.76 -1.63 -3.95
N LEU A 22 -7.54 -1.59 -5.02
CA LEU A 22 -7.94 -0.33 -5.65
C LEU A 22 -8.73 0.54 -4.68
N MET A 23 -9.69 -0.04 -3.95
CA MET A 23 -10.43 0.66 -2.90
C MET A 23 -9.48 1.16 -1.81
N MET A 24 -8.53 0.35 -1.37
CA MET A 24 -7.55 0.73 -0.34
C MET A 24 -6.68 1.91 -0.77
N PHE A 25 -6.09 1.86 -1.97
CA PHE A 25 -5.28 2.96 -2.52
C PHE A 25 -6.11 4.22 -2.74
N THR A 26 -7.33 4.07 -3.24
CA THR A 26 -8.25 5.19 -3.46
C THR A 26 -8.66 5.83 -2.14
N ALA A 27 -8.99 5.03 -1.11
CA ALA A 27 -9.31 5.53 0.22
C ALA A 27 -8.13 6.30 0.83
N TYR A 28 -6.91 5.75 0.74
CA TYR A 28 -5.70 6.45 1.17
C TYR A 28 -5.52 7.80 0.45
N ARG A 29 -5.73 7.83 -0.87
CA ARG A 29 -5.66 9.08 -1.64
C ARG A 29 -6.73 10.09 -1.19
N LEU A 30 -7.95 9.66 -0.96
CA LEU A 30 -9.02 10.54 -0.49
C LEU A 30 -8.71 11.08 0.91
N ILE A 31 -8.22 10.23 1.83
CA ILE A 31 -7.82 10.66 3.17
C ILE A 31 -6.70 11.71 3.11
N THR A 32 -5.66 11.47 2.30
CA THR A 32 -4.56 12.44 2.13
C THR A 32 -5.03 13.74 1.50
N MET A 33 -5.90 13.67 0.48
CA MET A 33 -6.48 14.85 -0.16
C MET A 33 -7.32 15.68 0.82
N LEU A 34 -8.17 15.04 1.62
CA LEU A 34 -9.02 15.71 2.61
C LEU A 34 -8.20 16.32 3.76
N ALA A 35 -7.15 15.62 4.21
CA ALA A 35 -6.31 16.07 5.32
C ALA A 35 -5.39 17.25 4.94
N PHE A 36 -5.02 17.38 3.66
CA PHE A 36 -4.02 18.35 3.20
C PHE A 36 -4.48 19.16 1.99
N LEU A 37 -5.77 19.47 1.90
CA LEU A 37 -6.31 20.27 0.81
C LEU A 37 -5.67 21.67 0.82
N PRO A 38 -5.04 22.14 -0.27
CA PRO A 38 -4.50 23.49 -0.34
C PRO A 38 -5.61 24.55 -0.36
N ASP A 39 -5.41 25.66 0.34
CA ASP A 39 -6.34 26.78 0.33
C ASP A 39 -6.45 27.40 -1.08
N GLY A 40 -7.68 27.55 -1.58
CA GLY A 40 -7.97 28.24 -2.86
C GLY A 40 -8.11 27.34 -4.09
N GLU A 41 -7.93 26.02 -3.97
CA GLU A 41 -8.08 25.08 -5.09
C GLU A 41 -9.52 24.54 -5.22
N HIS A 42 -10.04 24.51 -6.45
CA HIS A 42 -11.39 23.99 -6.74
C HIS A 42 -11.34 22.49 -7.09
N TRP A 43 -12.28 21.72 -6.55
CA TRP A 43 -12.44 20.28 -6.77
C TRP A 43 -12.47 19.85 -8.24
N SER A 44 -13.00 20.70 -9.13
CA SER A 44 -13.08 20.43 -10.57
C SER A 44 -11.71 20.36 -11.24
N GLY A 45 -10.71 21.09 -10.74
CA GLY A 45 -9.34 21.08 -11.25
C GLY A 45 -8.55 19.82 -10.86
N MET A 46 -9.02 19.06 -9.88
CA MET A 46 -8.29 17.92 -9.30
C MET A 46 -8.59 16.58 -9.98
N LEU A 47 -9.63 16.50 -10.82
CA LEU A 47 -10.00 15.29 -11.54
C LEU A 47 -8.86 14.71 -12.38
N PRO A 48 -8.11 15.49 -13.20
CA PRO A 48 -7.00 14.97 -13.98
C PRO A 48 -5.90 14.34 -13.10
N THR A 49 -5.61 14.97 -11.95
CA THR A 49 -4.63 14.47 -10.98
C THR A 49 -5.09 13.16 -10.36
N PHE A 50 -6.38 13.03 -10.07
CA PHE A 50 -6.95 11.79 -9.55
C PHE A 50 -6.90 10.65 -10.57
N PHE A 51 -7.20 10.93 -11.84
CA PHE A 51 -7.08 9.95 -12.93
C PHE A 51 -5.62 9.51 -13.14
N LEU A 52 -4.68 10.45 -13.08
CA LEU A 52 -3.26 10.14 -13.17
C LEU A 52 -2.83 9.24 -12.00
N GLY A 53 -3.25 9.58 -10.79
CA GLY A 53 -3.00 8.77 -9.60
C GLY A 53 -3.57 7.35 -9.73
N LEU A 54 -4.82 7.22 -10.20
CA LEU A 54 -5.48 5.92 -10.36
C LEU A 54 -4.72 5.02 -11.35
N ARG A 55 -4.15 5.59 -12.42
CA ARG A 55 -3.28 4.84 -13.35
C ARG A 55 -2.03 4.30 -12.65
N PHE A 56 -1.42 5.08 -11.75
CA PHE A 56 -0.27 4.62 -10.98
C PHE A 56 -0.66 3.53 -9.98
N ASP A 57 -1.80 3.68 -9.29
CA ASP A 57 -2.27 2.66 -8.34
C ASP A 57 -2.51 1.33 -9.06
N LEU A 58 -3.18 1.35 -10.22
CA LEU A 58 -3.39 0.14 -11.01
C LEU A 58 -2.08 -0.52 -11.43
N ARG A 59 -1.04 0.25 -11.78
CA ARG A 59 0.28 -0.32 -12.10
C ARG A 59 0.87 -1.04 -10.88
N TRP A 60 0.86 -0.42 -9.70
CA TRP A 60 1.37 -1.02 -8.47
C TRP A 60 0.59 -2.27 -8.06
N ILE A 61 -0.74 -2.20 -8.07
CA ILE A 61 -1.61 -3.32 -7.78
C ILE A 61 -1.35 -4.47 -8.76
N SER A 62 -1.16 -4.15 -10.05
CA SER A 62 -0.83 -5.16 -11.06
C SER A 62 0.49 -5.84 -10.75
N VAL A 63 1.55 -5.10 -10.35
CA VAL A 63 2.84 -5.68 -9.94
C VAL A 63 2.69 -6.63 -8.76
N ILE A 64 1.84 -6.30 -7.78
CA ILE A 64 1.58 -7.15 -6.60
C ILE A 64 0.84 -8.43 -6.98
N LEU A 65 -0.13 -8.35 -7.89
CA LEU A 65 -0.96 -9.51 -8.26
C LEU A 65 -0.30 -10.37 -9.34
N LEU A 66 0.68 -9.83 -10.07
CA LEU A 66 1.37 -10.51 -11.18
C LEU A 66 2.00 -11.85 -10.75
N PRO A 67 2.76 -11.95 -9.65
CA PRO A 67 3.32 -13.24 -9.20
C PRO A 67 2.26 -14.32 -9.00
N ILE A 68 1.07 -13.95 -8.50
CA ILE A 68 -0.05 -14.88 -8.28
C ILE A 68 -0.54 -15.42 -9.62
N ILE A 69 -0.73 -14.53 -10.61
CA ILE A 69 -1.20 -14.90 -11.95
C ILE A 69 -0.18 -15.83 -12.61
N PHE A 70 1.10 -15.44 -12.63
CA PHE A 70 2.16 -16.21 -13.25
C PHE A 70 2.33 -17.59 -12.62
N ALA A 71 2.38 -17.68 -11.29
CA ALA A 71 2.48 -18.96 -10.61
C ALA A 71 1.24 -19.85 -10.86
N SER A 72 0.06 -19.24 -10.98
CA SER A 72 -1.18 -19.97 -11.24
C SER A 72 -1.34 -20.48 -12.67
N LEU A 73 -0.43 -20.14 -13.59
CA LEU A 73 -0.36 -20.78 -14.91
C LEU A 73 -0.03 -22.28 -14.77
N ILE A 74 0.69 -22.65 -13.73
CA ILE A 74 0.97 -24.04 -13.37
C ILE A 74 0.01 -24.44 -12.25
N PRO A 75 -0.92 -25.40 -12.46
CA PRO A 75 -1.96 -25.73 -11.49
C PRO A 75 -1.43 -26.08 -10.09
N GLN A 76 -0.26 -26.69 -10.02
CA GLN A 76 0.40 -27.11 -8.77
C GLN A 76 0.78 -25.95 -7.85
N PHE A 77 0.95 -24.73 -8.37
CA PHE A 77 1.28 -23.52 -7.59
C PHE A 77 0.07 -22.60 -7.37
N SER A 78 -1.09 -22.96 -7.92
CA SER A 78 -2.33 -22.20 -7.75
C SER A 78 -2.71 -22.11 -6.26
N PRO A 79 -3.23 -20.95 -5.79
CA PRO A 79 -3.78 -20.80 -4.44
C PRO A 79 -4.88 -21.81 -4.08
N PHE A 80 -5.55 -22.37 -5.09
CA PHE A 80 -6.70 -23.28 -4.92
C PHE A 80 -6.34 -24.76 -5.03
N TYR A 81 -5.06 -25.10 -5.24
CA TYR A 81 -4.63 -26.48 -5.43
C TYR A 81 -4.46 -27.25 -4.10
N SER A 82 -3.87 -26.62 -3.08
CA SER A 82 -3.60 -27.24 -1.78
C SER A 82 -3.72 -26.26 -0.62
N GLN A 83 -3.92 -26.77 0.60
CA GLN A 83 -3.95 -25.94 1.81
C GLN A 83 -2.60 -25.25 2.06
N ARG A 84 -1.49 -25.89 1.68
CA ARG A 84 -0.14 -25.30 1.77
C ARG A 84 -0.03 -24.08 0.86
N ASN A 85 -0.44 -24.18 -0.40
CA ASN A 85 -0.39 -23.05 -1.34
C ASN A 85 -1.27 -21.90 -0.86
N ARG A 86 -2.49 -22.20 -0.40
CA ARG A 86 -3.37 -21.20 0.19
C ARG A 86 -2.67 -20.45 1.31
N LYS A 87 -2.02 -21.16 2.25
CA LYS A 87 -1.29 -20.53 3.36
C LYS A 87 -0.13 -19.66 2.89
N ILE A 88 0.65 -20.11 1.90
CA ILE A 88 1.76 -19.35 1.31
C ILE A 88 1.25 -18.04 0.69
N TRP A 89 0.22 -18.13 -0.16
CA TRP A 89 -0.33 -16.94 -0.83
C TRP A 89 -1.03 -15.99 0.14
N THR A 90 -1.69 -16.50 1.17
CA THR A 90 -2.24 -15.66 2.24
C THR A 90 -1.12 -14.92 2.99
N TRP A 91 -0.02 -15.58 3.34
CA TRP A 91 1.12 -14.93 3.98
C TRP A 91 1.79 -13.90 3.08
N TYR A 92 1.96 -14.21 1.79
CA TYR A 92 2.46 -13.26 0.79
C TYR A 92 1.60 -11.99 0.78
N LEU A 93 0.28 -12.14 0.63
CA LEU A 93 -0.64 -10.99 0.62
C LEU A 93 -0.64 -10.24 1.95
N ALA A 94 -0.57 -10.94 3.08
CA ALA A 94 -0.50 -10.31 4.40
C ALA A 94 0.76 -9.45 4.55
N ILE A 95 1.93 -9.98 4.17
CA ILE A 95 3.21 -9.26 4.22
C ILE A 95 3.19 -8.05 3.28
N VAL A 96 2.76 -8.23 2.04
CA VAL A 96 2.69 -7.11 1.07
C VAL A 96 1.72 -6.03 1.54
N THR A 97 0.56 -6.42 2.07
CA THR A 97 -0.43 -5.47 2.59
C THR A 97 0.11 -4.73 3.82
N PHE A 98 0.80 -5.43 4.72
CA PHE A 98 1.47 -4.82 5.86
C PHE A 98 2.50 -3.77 5.41
N ILE A 99 3.36 -4.12 4.44
CA ILE A 99 4.34 -3.20 3.86
C ILE A 99 3.64 -1.98 3.25
N LEU A 100 2.56 -2.17 2.48
CA LEU A 100 1.80 -1.06 1.90
C LEU A 100 1.23 -0.13 2.97
N ILE A 101 0.58 -0.67 4.00
CA ILE A 101 0.00 0.13 5.08
C ILE A 101 1.09 0.89 5.84
N PHE A 102 2.23 0.23 6.10
CA PHE A 102 3.39 0.87 6.73
C PHE A 102 3.86 2.08 5.91
N PHE A 103 4.05 1.91 4.59
CA PHE A 103 4.46 3.02 3.73
C PHE A 103 3.38 4.10 3.58
N PHE A 104 2.10 3.74 3.60
CA PHE A 104 1.01 4.72 3.60
C PHE A 104 1.02 5.58 4.87
N ALA A 105 1.21 4.95 6.04
CA ALA A 105 1.33 5.65 7.31
C ALA A 105 2.59 6.53 7.36
N ALA A 106 3.72 6.00 6.91
CA ALA A 106 4.98 6.74 6.84
C ALA A 106 4.91 7.93 5.88
N ASP A 107 4.33 7.76 4.69
CA ASP A 107 4.11 8.83 3.72
C ASP A 107 3.14 9.88 4.26
N PHE A 108 2.07 9.47 4.94
CA PHE A 108 1.14 10.40 5.58
C PHE A 108 1.83 11.24 6.67
N GLY A 109 2.62 10.62 7.53
CA GLY A 109 3.39 11.30 8.56
C GLY A 109 4.45 12.24 7.99
N CYS A 110 5.21 11.77 6.99
CA CYS A 110 6.21 12.56 6.29
C CYS A 110 5.56 13.78 5.62
N PHE A 111 4.44 13.60 4.92
CA PHE A 111 3.74 14.69 4.28
C PHE A 111 3.16 15.69 5.28
N SER A 112 2.66 15.22 6.43
CA SER A 112 2.19 16.09 7.50
C SER A 112 3.27 17.05 8.00
N TYR A 113 4.47 16.51 8.23
CA TYR A 113 5.60 17.23 8.84
C TYR A 113 6.41 18.04 7.80
N ASN A 114 6.82 17.40 6.71
CA ASN A 114 7.73 17.98 5.71
C ASN A 114 7.03 18.66 4.54
N LYS A 115 5.71 18.47 4.38
CA LYS A 115 4.95 18.88 3.18
C LYS A 115 5.49 18.29 1.88
N THR A 116 6.26 17.21 1.97
CA THR A 116 6.84 16.47 0.85
C THR A 116 6.44 15.00 0.95
N ARG A 117 6.22 14.37 -0.20
CA ARG A 117 5.98 12.92 -0.27
C ARG A 117 7.24 12.14 0.11
N LEU A 118 7.04 10.93 0.62
CA LEU A 118 8.09 9.97 0.89
C LEU A 118 8.71 9.56 -0.46
N GLY A 119 10.00 9.83 -0.62
CA GLY A 119 10.73 9.62 -1.86
C GLY A 119 12.16 9.15 -1.60
N ALA A 120 12.97 9.09 -2.66
CA ALA A 120 14.34 8.58 -2.58
C ALA A 120 15.24 9.34 -1.59
N SER A 121 14.92 10.59 -1.26
CA SER A 121 15.63 11.34 -0.22
C SER A 121 15.57 10.67 1.16
N ALA A 122 14.56 9.83 1.42
CA ALA A 122 14.50 9.01 2.63
C ALA A 122 15.60 7.93 2.68
N LEU A 123 16.08 7.47 1.51
CA LEU A 123 17.15 6.47 1.41
C LEU A 123 18.52 7.06 1.73
N ASN A 124 18.71 8.38 1.60
CA ASN A 124 19.96 9.03 2.02
C ASN A 124 20.21 8.84 3.53
N PHE A 125 19.15 8.71 4.34
CA PHE A 125 19.28 8.43 5.78
C PHE A 125 19.67 6.97 6.08
N VAL A 126 19.55 6.07 5.09
CA VAL A 126 20.02 4.68 5.20
C VAL A 126 21.53 4.57 4.97
N GLU A 127 22.16 5.54 4.33
CA GLU A 127 23.62 5.58 4.16
C GLU A 127 24.34 5.77 5.51
N ASP A 128 23.78 6.61 6.40
CA ASP A 128 24.27 6.81 7.77
C ASP A 128 23.17 6.54 8.82
N PRO A 129 22.75 5.27 9.00
CA PRO A 129 21.60 4.93 9.82
C PRO A 129 21.89 5.12 11.30
N LYS A 130 23.17 5.00 11.73
CA LYS A 130 23.59 5.23 13.11
C LYS A 130 23.38 6.69 13.53
N ILE A 131 23.76 7.62 12.68
CA ILE A 131 23.64 9.07 12.94
C ILE A 131 22.16 9.46 12.88
N SER A 132 21.45 9.02 11.84
CA SER A 132 20.02 9.29 11.67
C SER A 132 19.18 8.75 12.83
N MET A 133 19.46 7.53 13.32
CA MET A 133 18.76 6.95 14.47
C MET A 133 19.06 7.70 15.78
N THR A 134 20.28 8.22 15.94
CA THR A 134 20.63 9.07 17.10
C THR A 134 19.87 10.39 17.05
N MET A 135 19.76 11.01 15.88
CA MET A 135 18.95 12.22 15.69
C MET A 135 17.48 11.97 16.00
N LEU A 136 16.90 10.87 15.51
CA LEU A 136 15.50 10.53 15.78
C LEU A 136 15.23 10.32 17.27
N TRP A 137 16.11 9.61 17.99
CA TRP A 137 15.99 9.40 19.43
C TRP A 137 16.13 10.68 20.26
N GLN A 138 16.91 11.66 19.77
CA GLN A 138 17.06 12.95 20.43
C GLN A 138 15.90 13.91 20.11
N SER A 139 15.35 13.86 18.90
CA SER A 139 14.29 14.77 18.44
C SER A 139 12.88 14.28 18.76
N TYR A 140 12.65 12.97 18.86
CA TYR A 140 11.32 12.40 19.05
C TYR A 140 11.26 11.43 20.25
N PRO A 141 10.17 11.44 21.03
CA PRO A 141 9.95 10.51 22.14
C PRO A 141 9.51 9.13 21.62
N ILE A 142 10.37 8.46 20.84
CA ILE A 142 10.07 7.18 20.15
C ILE A 142 9.59 6.12 21.14
N PHE A 143 10.24 6.05 22.31
CA PHE A 143 9.87 5.12 23.37
C PHE A 143 8.39 5.26 23.78
N TRP A 144 7.91 6.49 23.98
CA TRP A 144 6.53 6.77 24.37
C TRP A 144 5.53 6.53 23.23
N MET A 145 5.90 6.84 21.98
CA MET A 145 5.06 6.52 20.82
C MET A 145 4.86 5.01 20.65
N LEU A 146 5.91 4.21 20.81
CA LEU A 146 5.82 2.75 20.74
C LEU A 146 4.99 2.18 21.89
N LEU A 147 5.13 2.74 23.10
CA LEU A 147 4.34 2.33 24.26
C LEU A 147 2.85 2.63 24.09
N GLY A 148 2.51 3.82 23.55
CA GLY A 148 1.13 4.19 23.23
C GLY A 148 0.46 3.20 22.27
N LEU A 149 1.20 2.76 21.24
CA LEU A 149 0.74 1.77 20.27
C LEU A 149 0.48 0.36 20.85
N PHE A 150 1.12 0.01 21.96
CA PHE A 150 0.93 -1.28 22.64
C PHE A 150 -0.22 -1.26 23.64
N ILE A 151 -0.60 -0.08 24.14
CA ILE A 151 -1.64 0.10 25.16
C ILE A 151 -3.02 0.33 24.53
N THR A 152 -3.07 0.84 23.30
CA THR A 152 -4.29 0.93 22.47
C THR A 152 -4.53 -0.32 21.65
#